data_AF-A0A845X4A3-F1
#
_entry.id   AF-A0A845X4A3-F1
#
_cell.length_a   1.000
_cell.length_b   1.000
_cell.length_c   1.000
_cell.angle_alpha   90.00
_cell.angle_beta   90.00
_cell.angle_gamma   90.00
#
_symmetry.space_group_name_H-M   'P 1'
#
loop_
_entity.id
_entity.type
_entity.pdbx_description
1 polymer ?
#
loop_
_entity_poly.entity_id
_entity_poly.type
_entity_poly.pdbx_seq_one_letter_code
_entity_poly.pdbx_strand_id
1 'polypeptide(L)'
;MLKKIFILSTPLLLGGVEAFHPTSNARETAFEVITQQVNTWIIVHVLQVPLFGMIALVVFLLVKSASGYLSIISKLSIFLFFTFYNALDSISGIASGILVLNSQELPPELRRLAVEYVNLLFTDSLVQIIGLFGACGWLVAVFCTAIYLHLEGNSFLSTVLLAASGVLFAISHAPPTGTIGLGCFFLSMTMIDFSILE
;
A
#
# COMPACT_ATOMS: atom_id res chain seq x y z
N MET A 1 12.23 -22.81 1.17
CA MET A 1 13.20 -21.68 1.33
C MET A 1 12.79 -20.43 0.54
N LEU A 2 12.63 -20.48 -0.79
CA LEU A 2 12.30 -19.30 -1.62
C LEU A 2 11.01 -18.57 -1.20
N LYS A 3 9.92 -19.32 -0.92
CA LYS A 3 8.64 -18.76 -0.43
C LYS A 3 8.80 -17.94 0.86
N LYS A 4 9.59 -18.45 1.82
CA LYS A 4 9.88 -17.77 3.09
C LYS A 4 10.66 -16.47 2.87
N ILE A 5 11.69 -16.51 2.03
CA ILE A 5 12.46 -15.31 1.67
C ILE A 5 11.54 -14.27 1.07
N PHE A 6 10.69 -14.65 0.10
CA PHE A 6 9.75 -13.74 -0.53
C PHE A 6 8.75 -13.12 0.46
N ILE A 7 8.16 -13.92 1.34
CA ILE A 7 7.19 -13.46 2.36
C ILE A 7 7.84 -12.44 3.32
N LEU A 8 9.11 -12.66 3.70
CA LEU A 8 9.83 -11.77 4.62
C LEU A 8 10.38 -10.52 3.93
N SER A 9 10.94 -10.66 2.72
CA SER A 9 11.58 -9.54 2.03
C SER A 9 10.57 -8.52 1.51
N THR A 10 9.36 -8.96 1.15
CA THR A 10 8.35 -8.09 0.53
C THR A 10 7.93 -6.91 1.42
N PRO A 11 7.43 -7.11 2.66
CA PRO A 11 7.08 -5.99 3.53
C PRO A 11 8.29 -5.13 3.90
N LEU A 12 9.49 -5.71 3.96
CA LEU A 12 10.73 -4.97 4.23
C LEU A 12 11.11 -4.04 3.06
N LEU A 13 11.05 -4.54 1.82
CA LEU A 13 11.32 -3.77 0.61
C LEU A 13 10.29 -2.67 0.41
N LEU A 14 9.00 -3.00 0.54
CA LEU A 14 7.94 -2.00 0.46
C LEU A 14 8.09 -0.95 1.55
N GLY A 15 8.28 -1.36 2.82
CA GLY A 15 8.45 -0.41 3.93
C GLY A 15 9.69 0.48 3.76
N GLY A 16 10.75 -0.06 3.16
CA GLY A 16 11.95 0.70 2.79
C GLY A 16 11.66 1.76 1.73
N VAL A 17 10.87 1.44 0.70
CA VAL A 17 10.43 2.43 -0.31
C VAL A 17 9.53 3.49 0.31
N GLU A 18 8.56 3.07 1.14
CA GLU A 18 7.63 4.00 1.80
C GLU A 18 8.35 5.01 2.70
N ALA A 19 9.46 4.63 3.32
CA ALA A 19 10.24 5.54 4.16
C ALA A 19 10.75 6.79 3.40
N PHE A 20 10.81 6.76 2.07
CA PHE A 20 11.21 7.88 1.21
C PHE A 20 10.04 8.59 0.51
N HIS A 21 8.80 8.18 0.76
CA HIS A 21 7.62 8.81 0.16
C HIS A 21 7.50 10.27 0.65
N PRO A 22 7.46 11.27 -0.25
CA PRO A 22 7.25 12.67 0.14
C PRO A 22 5.90 12.87 0.84
N THR A 23 5.89 13.54 1.98
CA THR A 23 4.67 13.78 2.78
C THR A 23 4.33 15.25 2.82
N SER A 24 3.04 15.59 2.75
CA SER A 24 2.57 16.96 2.99
C SER A 24 2.60 17.32 4.47
N ASN A 25 2.89 18.58 4.76
CA ASN A 25 2.45 19.19 6.01
C ASN A 25 1.04 19.80 5.85
N ALA A 26 0.40 20.21 6.96
CA ALA A 26 -0.98 20.70 6.95
C ALA A 26 -1.23 21.97 6.12
N ARG A 27 -0.19 22.61 5.56
CA ARG A 27 -0.27 23.85 4.80
C ARG A 27 0.03 23.68 3.31
N GLU A 28 0.52 22.51 2.90
CA GLU A 28 0.94 22.27 1.52
C GLU A 28 -0.16 21.59 0.70
N THR A 29 -0.32 22.05 -0.53
CA THR A 29 -1.12 21.38 -1.56
C THR A 29 -0.36 20.18 -2.15
N ALA A 30 -1.08 19.27 -2.80
CA ALA A 30 -0.45 18.14 -3.47
C ALA A 30 0.57 18.61 -4.54
N PHE A 31 0.22 19.63 -5.32
CA PHE A 31 1.12 20.20 -6.31
C PHE A 31 2.44 20.71 -5.70
N GLU A 32 2.38 21.39 -4.55
CA GLU A 32 3.59 21.92 -3.88
C GLU A 32 4.50 20.79 -3.40
N VAL A 33 3.95 19.77 -2.75
CA VAL A 33 4.72 18.60 -2.27
C VAL A 33 5.41 17.89 -3.43
N ILE A 34 4.66 17.62 -4.50
CA ILE A 34 5.20 16.94 -5.68
C ILE A 34 6.26 17.81 -6.34
N THR A 35 6.05 19.14 -6.46
CA THR A 35 7.02 20.03 -7.11
C THR A 35 8.36 20.05 -6.39
N GLN A 36 8.36 20.02 -5.05
CA GLN A 36 9.60 20.03 -4.26
C GLN A 36 10.46 18.77 -4.49
N GLN A 37 9.82 17.62 -4.76
CA GLN A 37 10.49 16.32 -4.81
C GLN A 37 9.98 15.43 -5.96
N VAL A 38 9.77 16.01 -7.14
CA VAL A 38 9.04 15.35 -8.25
C VAL A 38 9.68 14.03 -8.71
N ASN A 39 11.01 13.96 -8.73
CA ASN A 39 11.72 12.75 -9.11
C ASN A 39 11.53 11.64 -8.06
N THR A 40 11.67 11.97 -6.78
CA THR A 40 11.43 11.03 -5.67
C THR A 40 9.99 10.53 -5.69
N TRP A 41 9.03 11.45 -5.89
CA TRP A 41 7.61 11.13 -6.02
C TRP A 41 7.37 10.08 -7.11
N ILE A 42 7.86 10.32 -8.33
CA ILE A 42 7.69 9.37 -9.45
C ILE A 42 8.38 8.03 -9.15
N ILE A 43 9.61 8.05 -8.65
CA ILE A 43 10.39 6.83 -8.37
C ILE A 43 9.67 5.95 -7.35
N VAL A 44 9.20 6.54 -6.25
CA VAL A 44 8.49 5.81 -5.19
C VAL A 44 7.24 5.14 -5.76
N HIS A 45 6.38 5.87 -6.47
CA HIS A 45 5.14 5.32 -7.03
C HIS A 45 5.39 4.29 -8.15
N VAL A 46 6.44 4.45 -8.96
CA VAL A 46 6.82 3.41 -9.94
C VAL A 46 7.28 2.12 -9.25
N LEU A 47 8.01 2.22 -8.14
CA LEU A 47 8.42 1.06 -7.35
C LEU A 47 7.26 0.46 -6.54
N GLN A 48 6.30 1.26 -6.10
CA GLN A 48 5.13 0.82 -5.35
C GLN A 48 4.25 -0.12 -6.17
N VAL A 49 4.01 0.13 -7.46
CA VAL A 49 3.16 -0.75 -8.31
C VAL A 49 3.54 -2.23 -8.23
N PRO A 50 4.80 -2.66 -8.51
CA PRO A 50 5.18 -4.06 -8.36
C PRO A 50 5.21 -4.50 -6.89
N LEU A 51 5.59 -3.64 -5.94
CA LEU A 51 5.68 -4.00 -4.52
C LEU A 51 4.31 -4.20 -3.86
N PHE A 52 3.28 -3.44 -4.26
CA PHE A 52 1.89 -3.67 -3.89
C PHE A 52 1.36 -4.98 -4.47
N GLY A 53 1.75 -5.32 -5.71
CA GLY A 53 1.52 -6.65 -6.27
C GLY A 53 2.16 -7.76 -5.44
N MET A 54 3.41 -7.58 -5.02
CA MET A 54 4.13 -8.56 -4.21
C MET A 54 3.49 -8.73 -2.82
N ILE A 55 3.14 -7.65 -2.12
CA ILE A 55 2.54 -7.76 -0.78
C ILE A 55 1.13 -8.36 -0.85
N ALA A 56 0.36 -8.05 -1.90
CA ALA A 56 -0.91 -8.71 -2.17
C ALA A 56 -0.72 -10.22 -2.37
N LEU A 57 0.31 -10.62 -3.13
CA LEU A 57 0.66 -12.01 -3.33
C LEU A 57 1.09 -12.68 -2.01
N VAL A 58 1.82 -11.98 -1.13
CA VAL A 58 2.16 -12.50 0.21
C VAL A 58 0.90 -12.82 1.00
N VAL A 59 -0.04 -11.87 1.12
CA VAL A 59 -1.30 -12.09 1.85
C VAL A 59 -2.09 -13.25 1.24
N PHE A 60 -2.17 -13.33 -0.10
CA PHE A 60 -2.81 -14.45 -0.79
C PHE A 60 -2.13 -15.80 -0.47
N LEU A 61 -0.79 -15.85 -0.45
CA LEU A 61 -0.02 -17.06 -0.16
C LEU A 61 -0.20 -17.55 1.27
N LEU A 62 -0.48 -16.66 2.22
CA LEU A 62 -0.74 -17.00 3.63
C LEU A 62 -2.06 -17.75 3.83
N VAL A 63 -3.02 -17.57 2.92
CA VAL A 63 -4.34 -18.25 2.97
C VAL A 63 -4.56 -19.17 1.76
N LYS A 64 -3.56 -19.41 0.92
CA LYS A 64 -3.73 -20.10 -0.37
C LYS A 64 -4.34 -21.49 -0.22
N SER A 65 -3.76 -22.34 0.62
CA SER A 65 -4.21 -23.71 0.90
C SER A 65 -5.41 -23.77 1.86
N ALA A 66 -5.69 -22.68 2.57
CA ALA A 66 -6.76 -22.61 3.53
C ALA A 66 -8.15 -22.73 2.87
N SER A 67 -9.04 -23.51 3.51
CA SER A 67 -10.46 -23.61 3.17
C SER A 67 -11.32 -22.79 4.16
N GLY A 68 -12.58 -22.53 3.80
CA GLY A 68 -13.53 -21.79 4.66
C GLY A 68 -13.63 -20.29 4.37
N TYR A 69 -14.57 -19.64 5.07
CA TYR A 69 -14.99 -18.26 4.76
C TYR A 69 -13.88 -17.21 4.92
N LEU A 70 -13.04 -17.31 5.97
CA LEU A 70 -11.94 -16.37 6.19
C LEU A 70 -10.95 -16.34 5.02
N SER A 71 -10.61 -17.52 4.50
CA SER A 71 -9.73 -17.68 3.34
C SER A 71 -10.36 -17.08 2.08
N ILE A 72 -11.65 -17.37 1.82
CA ILE A 72 -12.36 -16.84 0.65
C ILE A 72 -12.45 -15.31 0.70
N ILE A 73 -12.86 -14.77 1.85
CA ILE A 73 -12.98 -13.32 2.04
C ILE A 73 -11.60 -12.66 1.89
N SER A 74 -10.55 -13.21 2.51
CA SER A 74 -9.19 -12.69 2.37
C SER A 74 -8.74 -12.64 0.91
N LYS A 75 -8.93 -13.73 0.14
CA LYS A 75 -8.55 -13.81 -1.27
C LYS A 75 -9.28 -12.81 -2.15
N LEU A 76 -10.59 -12.62 -1.93
CA LEU A 76 -11.38 -11.63 -2.68
C LEU A 76 -10.98 -10.20 -2.30
N SER A 77 -10.83 -9.93 -1.00
CA SER A 77 -10.46 -8.60 -0.50
C SER A 77 -9.05 -8.19 -0.94
N ILE A 78 -8.09 -9.12 -0.95
CA ILE A 78 -6.73 -8.78 -1.40
C ILE A 78 -6.66 -8.56 -2.92
N PHE A 79 -7.54 -9.21 -3.68
CA PHE A 79 -7.71 -8.91 -5.10
C PHE A 79 -8.26 -7.50 -5.33
N LEU A 80 -9.20 -7.05 -4.50
CA LEU A 80 -9.68 -5.66 -4.52
C LEU A 80 -8.56 -4.67 -4.19
N PHE A 81 -7.78 -4.93 -3.14
CA PHE A 81 -6.59 -4.12 -2.82
C PHE A 81 -5.65 -4.04 -4.01
N PHE A 82 -5.21 -5.18 -4.55
CA PHE A 82 -4.29 -5.21 -5.68
C PHE A 82 -4.79 -4.40 -6.87
N THR A 83 -6.09 -4.52 -7.19
CA THR A 83 -6.68 -3.87 -8.37
C THR A 83 -6.84 -2.36 -8.15
N PHE A 84 -7.52 -1.98 -7.07
CA PHE A 84 -7.90 -0.58 -6.85
C PHE A 84 -6.76 0.26 -6.30
N TYR A 85 -5.88 -0.31 -5.46
CA TYR A 85 -4.76 0.44 -4.91
C TYR A 85 -3.70 0.73 -5.98
N ASN A 86 -3.39 -0.22 -6.87
CA ASN A 86 -2.51 0.06 -8.02
C ASN A 86 -3.13 1.07 -9.00
N ALA A 87 -4.45 1.05 -9.18
CA ALA A 87 -5.14 2.07 -9.98
C ALA A 87 -5.01 3.45 -9.33
N LEU A 88 -5.23 3.55 -8.01
CA LEU A 88 -5.02 4.78 -7.25
C LEU A 88 -3.58 5.28 -7.43
N ASP A 89 -2.60 4.41 -7.24
CA ASP A 89 -1.17 4.73 -7.28
C ASP A 89 -0.72 5.21 -8.67
N SER A 90 -1.25 4.58 -9.71
CA SER A 90 -1.00 4.99 -11.10
C SER A 90 -1.58 6.38 -11.41
N ILE A 91 -2.75 6.70 -10.87
CA ILE A 91 -3.44 7.98 -11.09
C ILE A 91 -2.86 9.09 -10.21
N SER A 92 -2.92 8.90 -8.89
CA SER A 92 -2.55 9.91 -7.89
C SER A 92 -1.06 10.03 -7.72
N GLY A 93 -0.30 8.96 -7.94
CA GLY A 93 1.15 8.94 -7.85
C GLY A 93 1.81 9.27 -9.18
N ILE A 94 1.77 8.32 -10.10
CA ILE A 94 2.55 8.40 -11.33
C ILE A 94 2.06 9.52 -12.25
N ALA A 95 0.75 9.58 -12.54
CA ALA A 95 0.23 10.57 -13.48
C ALA A 95 0.36 12.00 -12.92
N SER A 96 0.11 12.22 -11.62
CA SER A 96 0.33 13.53 -10.99
C SER A 96 1.79 13.97 -11.06
N GLY A 97 2.74 13.06 -10.80
CA GLY A 97 4.17 13.32 -10.88
C GLY A 97 4.59 13.73 -12.29
N ILE A 98 4.13 13.01 -13.31
CA ILE A 98 4.40 13.33 -14.72
C ILE A 98 3.81 14.69 -15.09
N LEU A 99 2.58 15.00 -14.66
CA LEU A 99 1.95 16.29 -14.91
C LEU A 99 2.74 17.43 -14.26
N VAL A 100 3.14 17.28 -13.00
CA VAL A 100 3.96 18.29 -12.31
C VAL A 100 5.30 18.49 -13.01
N LEU A 101 6.01 17.41 -13.33
CA LEU A 101 7.31 17.45 -14.00
C LEU A 101 7.25 18.27 -15.29
N ASN A 102 6.27 17.99 -16.15
CA ASN A 102 6.13 18.68 -17.44
C ASN A 102 5.52 20.08 -17.31
N SER A 103 4.94 20.45 -16.17
CA SER A 103 4.36 21.78 -15.95
C SER A 103 5.38 22.86 -15.57
N GLN A 104 6.57 22.46 -15.12
CA GLN A 104 7.59 23.39 -14.60
C GLN A 104 8.17 24.32 -15.67
N GLU A 105 8.10 23.93 -16.95
CA GLU A 105 8.57 24.73 -18.08
C GLU A 105 7.45 25.52 -18.77
N LEU A 106 6.20 25.31 -18.37
CA LEU A 106 5.06 25.98 -18.98
C LEU A 106 4.96 27.46 -18.58
N PRO A 107 4.41 28.33 -19.44
CA PRO A 107 4.01 29.69 -19.09
C PRO A 107 3.11 29.71 -17.84
N PRO A 108 3.14 30.79 -17.03
CA PRO A 108 2.38 30.87 -15.78
C PRO A 108 0.88 30.56 -15.91
N GLU A 109 0.27 31.01 -17.01
CA GLU A 109 -1.15 30.80 -17.32
C GLU A 109 -1.49 29.31 -17.49
N LEU A 110 -0.63 28.57 -18.20
CA LEU A 110 -0.80 27.12 -18.41
C LEU A 110 -0.41 26.32 -17.17
N ARG A 111 0.59 26.78 -16.41
CA ARG A 111 0.98 26.15 -15.14
C ARG A 111 -0.16 26.17 -14.11
N ARG A 112 -0.97 27.24 -14.08
CA ARG A 112 -2.14 27.31 -13.20
C ARG A 112 -3.12 26.15 -13.44
N LEU A 113 -3.32 25.75 -14.70
CA LEU A 113 -4.16 24.60 -15.03
C LEU A 113 -3.57 23.29 -14.50
N ALA A 114 -2.25 23.12 -14.57
CA ALA A 114 -1.59 21.95 -13.99
C ALA A 114 -1.76 21.87 -12.47
N VAL A 115 -1.66 23.01 -11.76
CA VAL A 115 -1.93 23.08 -10.32
C VAL A 115 -3.36 22.62 -10.01
N GLU A 116 -4.34 23.13 -10.76
CA GLU A 116 -5.75 22.78 -10.58
C GLU A 116 -6.00 21.29 -10.82
N TYR A 117 -5.57 20.74 -11.96
CA TYR A 117 -5.80 19.35 -12.30
C TYR A 117 -5.05 18.36 -11.39
N VAL A 118 -3.83 18.69 -10.97
CA VAL A 118 -3.11 17.85 -10.01
C VAL A 118 -3.85 17.80 -8.69
N ASN A 119 -4.29 18.95 -8.14
CA ASN A 119 -5.06 18.95 -6.90
C ASN A 119 -6.41 18.22 -7.05
N LEU A 120 -7.06 18.33 -8.21
CA LEU A 120 -8.28 17.58 -8.51
C LEU A 120 -8.06 16.07 -8.43
N LEU A 121 -6.92 15.52 -8.87
CA LEU A 121 -6.66 14.08 -8.74
C LEU A 121 -6.73 13.58 -7.28
N PHE A 122 -6.46 14.43 -6.28
CA PHE A 122 -6.53 14.04 -4.86
C PHE A 122 -7.87 14.33 -4.21
N THR A 123 -8.64 15.28 -4.76
CA THR A 123 -9.96 15.66 -4.21
C THR A 123 -11.13 15.07 -4.98
N ASP A 124 -10.91 14.53 -6.17
CA ASP A 124 -11.94 13.93 -7.01
C ASP A 124 -12.59 12.72 -6.32
N SER A 125 -13.92 12.70 -6.31
CA SER A 125 -14.68 11.68 -5.58
C SER A 125 -14.49 10.27 -6.14
N LEU A 126 -14.30 10.13 -7.46
CA LEU A 126 -14.05 8.82 -8.07
C LEU A 126 -12.68 8.29 -7.65
N VAL A 127 -11.65 9.14 -7.64
CA VAL A 127 -10.30 8.76 -7.19
C VAL A 127 -10.33 8.38 -5.70
N GLN A 128 -11.05 9.14 -4.87
CA GLN A 128 -11.23 8.80 -3.45
C GLN A 128 -11.97 7.46 -3.26
N ILE A 129 -13.00 7.17 -4.06
CA ILE A 129 -13.72 5.89 -4.02
C ILE A 129 -12.80 4.73 -4.41
N ILE A 130 -11.97 4.91 -5.45
CA ILE A 130 -10.95 3.91 -5.84
C ILE A 130 -10.02 3.64 -4.64
N GLY A 131 -9.50 4.69 -4.01
CA GLY A 131 -8.64 4.55 -2.83
C GLY A 131 -9.35 3.87 -1.66
N LEU A 132 -10.63 4.17 -1.42
CA LEU A 132 -11.44 3.52 -0.39
C LEU A 132 -11.58 2.02 -0.64
N PHE A 133 -11.90 1.59 -1.86
CA PHE A 133 -11.97 0.17 -2.20
C PHE A 133 -10.63 -0.54 -1.99
N GLY A 134 -9.53 0.10 -2.36
CA GLY A 134 -8.19 -0.41 -2.14
C GLY A 134 -7.89 -0.58 -0.64
N ALA A 135 -8.09 0.47 0.16
CA ALA A 135 -7.84 0.47 1.60
C ALA A 135 -8.73 -0.53 2.37
N CYS A 136 -10.03 -0.59 2.04
CA CYS A 136 -10.95 -1.58 2.62
C CYS A 136 -10.57 -3.01 2.23
N GLY A 137 -10.17 -3.22 0.97
CA GLY A 137 -9.66 -4.51 0.50
C GLY A 137 -8.45 -4.98 1.31
N TRP A 138 -7.50 -4.09 1.56
CA TRP A 138 -6.32 -4.38 2.40
C TRP A 138 -6.72 -4.73 3.82
N LEU A 139 -7.51 -3.86 4.45
CA LEU A 139 -7.90 -4.01 5.85
C LEU A 139 -8.61 -5.35 6.08
N VAL A 140 -9.63 -5.65 5.27
CA VAL A 140 -10.40 -6.89 5.40
C VAL A 140 -9.51 -8.12 5.14
N ALA A 141 -8.68 -8.08 4.10
CA ALA A 141 -7.80 -9.21 3.77
C ALA A 141 -6.81 -9.53 4.89
N VAL A 142 -6.15 -8.51 5.43
CA VAL A 142 -5.16 -8.67 6.49
C VAL A 142 -5.81 -9.13 7.79
N PHE A 143 -6.98 -8.60 8.16
CA PHE A 143 -7.71 -9.08 9.34
C PHE A 143 -8.16 -10.53 9.22
N CYS A 144 -8.77 -10.91 8.09
CA CYS A 144 -9.16 -12.30 7.86
C CYS A 144 -7.95 -13.25 7.89
N THR A 145 -6.82 -12.81 7.34
CA THR A 145 -5.56 -13.57 7.37
C THR A 145 -5.01 -13.69 8.78
N ALA A 146 -5.00 -12.62 9.57
CA ALA A 146 -4.53 -12.64 10.95
C ALA A 146 -5.38 -13.58 11.83
N ILE A 147 -6.71 -13.52 11.69
CA ILE A 147 -7.63 -14.42 12.40
C ILE A 147 -7.38 -15.87 11.97
N TYR A 148 -7.27 -16.13 10.66
CA TYR A 148 -6.96 -17.47 10.16
C TYR A 148 -5.67 -18.02 10.77
N LEU A 149 -4.57 -17.27 10.70
CA LEU A 149 -3.28 -17.71 11.23
C LEU A 149 -3.35 -17.97 12.75
N HIS A 150 -4.12 -17.17 13.49
CA HIS A 150 -4.35 -17.40 14.92
C HIS A 150 -5.07 -18.73 15.19
N LEU A 151 -6.10 -19.03 14.41
CA LEU A 151 -6.86 -20.29 14.52
C LEU A 151 -6.01 -21.51 14.18
N GLU A 152 -5.03 -21.37 13.30
CA GLU A 152 -4.01 -22.39 12.99
C GLU A 152 -2.89 -22.48 14.05
N GLY A 153 -3.02 -21.79 15.18
CA GLY A 153 -2.10 -21.91 16.32
C GLY A 153 -0.90 -20.95 16.29
N ASN A 154 -0.86 -19.96 15.40
CA ASN A 154 0.18 -18.92 15.47
C ASN A 154 0.03 -18.06 16.73
N SER A 155 1.18 -17.54 17.20
CA SER A 155 1.23 -16.75 18.43
C SER A 155 0.31 -15.51 18.38
N PHE A 156 -0.31 -15.21 19.52
CA PHE A 156 -1.16 -14.03 19.66
C PHE A 156 -0.44 -12.72 19.29
N LEU A 157 0.86 -12.61 19.63
CA LEU A 157 1.66 -11.46 19.26
C LEU A 157 1.78 -11.29 17.74
N SER A 158 2.00 -12.38 17.00
CA SER A 158 2.02 -12.35 15.53
C SER A 158 0.69 -11.86 14.96
N THR A 159 -0.43 -12.35 15.50
CA THR A 159 -1.78 -11.93 15.12
C THR A 159 -2.00 -10.43 15.35
N VAL A 160 -1.62 -9.93 16.53
CA VAL A 160 -1.77 -8.50 16.87
C VAL A 160 -0.90 -7.63 15.96
N LEU A 161 0.34 -8.03 15.69
CA LEU A 161 1.24 -7.30 14.79
C LEU A 161 0.68 -7.25 13.36
N LEU A 162 0.13 -8.37 12.86
CA LEU A 162 -0.48 -8.40 11.53
C LEU A 162 -1.75 -7.55 11.46
N ALA A 163 -2.62 -7.61 12.47
CA ALA A 163 -3.80 -6.75 12.54
C ALA A 163 -3.43 -5.26 12.64
N ALA A 164 -2.42 -4.92 13.44
CA ALA A 164 -1.90 -3.56 13.53
C ALA A 164 -1.34 -3.08 12.18
N SER A 165 -0.64 -3.94 11.44
CA SER A 165 -0.21 -3.66 10.06
C SER A 165 -1.39 -3.32 9.16
N GLY A 166 -2.46 -4.10 9.23
CA GLY A 166 -3.72 -3.86 8.52
C GLY A 166 -4.25 -2.44 8.73
N VAL A 167 -4.35 -2.01 9.99
CA VAL A 167 -4.85 -0.68 10.37
C VAL A 167 -3.89 0.44 9.96
N LEU A 168 -2.62 0.34 10.35
CA LEU A 168 -1.64 1.41 10.15
C LEU A 168 -1.41 1.72 8.68
N PHE A 169 -1.31 0.68 7.85
CA PHE A 169 -1.12 0.84 6.41
C PHE A 169 -2.41 1.30 5.69
N ALA A 170 -3.59 0.98 6.21
CA ALA A 170 -4.86 1.50 5.69
C ALA A 170 -5.07 2.99 5.97
N ILE A 171 -4.53 3.52 7.07
CA ILE A 171 -4.57 4.97 7.38
C ILE A 171 -3.80 5.76 6.32
N SER A 172 -2.58 5.32 6.04
CA SER A 172 -1.74 5.84 4.96
C SER A 172 -0.62 4.85 4.69
N HIS A 173 -0.33 4.58 3.41
CA HIS A 173 0.86 3.82 3.01
C HIS A 173 2.14 4.64 3.20
N ALA A 174 2.02 5.97 3.15
CA ALA A 174 3.13 6.89 3.33
C ALA A 174 3.60 6.91 4.80
N PRO A 175 4.81 7.42 5.07
CA PRO A 175 5.34 7.46 6.42
C PRO A 175 4.60 8.50 7.28
N PRO A 176 4.55 8.31 8.60
CA PRO A 176 5.17 7.20 9.34
C PRO A 176 4.30 5.94 9.41
N THR A 177 2.98 6.05 9.21
CA THR A 177 2.05 4.96 9.53
C THR A 177 2.25 3.75 8.64
N GLY A 178 2.44 3.93 7.34
CA GLY A 178 2.60 2.79 6.42
C GLY A 178 3.94 2.07 6.63
N THR A 179 5.03 2.82 6.84
CA THR A 179 6.33 2.26 7.19
C THR A 179 6.27 1.45 8.49
N ILE A 180 5.65 1.98 9.54
CA ILE A 180 5.48 1.25 10.82
C ILE A 180 4.58 0.03 10.60
N GLY A 181 3.49 0.17 9.85
CA GLY A 181 2.58 -0.92 9.52
C GLY A 181 3.29 -2.07 8.80
N LEU A 182 4.15 -1.79 7.83
CA LEU A 182 4.94 -2.80 7.12
C LEU A 182 6.04 -3.41 8.00
N GLY A 183 6.59 -2.64 8.94
CA GLY A 183 7.44 -3.16 10.01
C GLY A 183 6.70 -4.16 10.89
N CYS A 184 5.47 -3.87 11.30
CA CYS A 184 4.61 -4.80 12.03
C CYS A 184 4.31 -6.06 11.20
N PHE A 185 4.06 -5.91 9.89
CA PHE A 185 3.86 -7.05 8.98
C PHE A 185 5.09 -7.96 8.99
N PHE A 186 6.28 -7.38 8.76
CA PHE A 186 7.54 -8.11 8.75
C PHE A 186 7.77 -8.87 10.06
N LEU A 187 7.60 -8.20 11.20
CA LEU A 187 7.76 -8.82 12.52
C LEU A 187 6.73 -9.92 12.79
N SER A 188 5.50 -9.79 12.30
CA SER A 188 4.53 -10.90 12.35
C SER A 188 5.04 -12.12 11.57
N MET A 189 5.56 -11.91 10.36
CA MET A 189 6.03 -12.98 9.49
C MET A 189 7.29 -13.71 10.00
N THR A 190 8.09 -13.10 10.87
CA THR A 190 9.23 -13.80 11.51
C THR A 190 8.77 -14.79 12.58
N MET A 191 7.52 -14.66 13.06
CA MET A 191 6.95 -15.46 14.15
C MET A 191 5.98 -16.55 13.67
N ILE A 192 5.69 -16.63 12.36
CA ILE A 192 4.79 -17.66 11.84
C ILE A 192 5.50 -19.00 11.62
N ASP A 193 4.79 -20.10 11.87
CA ASP A 193 5.22 -21.42 11.42
C ASP A 193 4.92 -21.56 9.92
N PHE A 194 5.96 -21.75 9.10
CA PHE A 194 5.79 -21.86 7.65
C PHE A 194 5.28 -23.23 7.18
N SER A 195 5.28 -24.24 8.07
CA SER A 195 4.79 -25.59 7.73
C SER A 195 3.29 -25.61 7.41
N ILE A 196 2.52 -24.67 7.98
CA ILE A 196 1.08 -24.52 7.71
C ILE A 196 0.78 -24.02 6.28
N LEU A 197 1.82 -23.59 5.55
CA LEU A 197 1.71 -23.01 4.21
C LEU A 197 2.08 -23.99 3.10
N GLU A 198 2.42 -25.24 3.44
CA GLU A 198 2.70 -26.34 2.50
C GLU A 198 1.41 -27.08 2.13
#